data_AF-A0A945L6R2-F1
#
_entry.id   AF-A0A945L6R2-F1
#
_cell.length_a   1.000
_cell.length_b   1.000
_cell.length_c   1.000
_cell.angle_alpha   90.00
_cell.angle_beta   90.00
_cell.angle_gamma   90.00
#
_symmetry.space_group_name_H-M   'P 1'
#
loop_
_entity.id
_entity.type
_entity.pdbx_description
1 polymer ?
#
loop_
_entity_poly.entity_id
_entity_poly.type
_entity_poly.pdbx_seq_one_letter_code
_entity_poly.pdbx_strand_id
1 'polypeptide(L)'
;MKALRVLLTTCFIASAHQTLSGDIFGDWTYSVSDNQATITGYSGAGGAVEIPAVVNEISVVKVGNGWPPIFGSGNTTVTSVTIPDSVTSIGSDAFYNCTNVASITIGNSVTSIGDYAFFNDTVELNQ
;
A
#
# COMPACT_ATOMS: atom_id res chain seq x y z
N MET A 1 -12.81 -21.51 -18.82
CA MET A 1 -12.30 -22.35 -17.72
C MET A 1 -10.93 -22.90 -18.10
N LYS A 2 -9.86 -22.15 -17.81
CA LYS A 2 -8.44 -22.51 -17.99
C LYS A 2 -7.72 -21.77 -16.87
N ALA A 3 -6.79 -22.30 -16.08
CA ALA A 3 -6.16 -23.61 -15.98
C ALA A 3 -5.66 -23.71 -14.51
N LEU A 4 -5.90 -24.81 -13.80
CA LEU A 4 -4.98 -25.94 -13.62
C LEU A 4 -4.12 -25.81 -12.35
N ARG A 5 -4.40 -26.71 -11.41
CA ARG A 5 -3.75 -26.92 -10.11
C ARG A 5 -2.26 -27.24 -10.27
N VAL A 6 -1.42 -26.72 -9.38
CA VAL A 6 -0.15 -27.37 -8.99
C VAL A 6 -0.12 -27.43 -7.47
N LEU A 7 -0.07 -28.66 -6.95
CA LEU A 7 0.05 -29.00 -5.55
C LEU A 7 1.01 -30.19 -5.51
N LEU A 8 2.32 -29.96 -5.32
CA LEU A 8 3.33 -30.97 -4.95
C LEU A 8 4.56 -30.25 -4.36
N THR A 9 4.74 -30.29 -3.03
CA THR A 9 5.62 -31.22 -2.28
C THR A 9 7.08 -30.78 -2.21
N THR A 10 7.52 -30.27 -1.06
CA THR A 10 8.66 -30.73 -0.22
C THR A 10 9.25 -29.59 0.60
N CYS A 11 9.51 -29.90 1.87
CA CYS A 11 10.23 -29.09 2.84
C CYS A 11 11.65 -28.77 2.36
N PHE A 12 11.98 -27.48 2.17
CA PHE A 12 13.34 -26.95 2.19
C PHE A 12 13.30 -25.50 2.71
N ILE A 13 13.76 -25.33 3.96
CA ILE A 13 14.58 -24.22 4.50
C ILE A 13 14.54 -22.88 3.74
N ALA A 14 14.15 -21.82 4.46
CA ALA A 14 14.17 -20.40 4.07
C ALA A 14 13.22 -20.03 2.92
N SER A 15 11.96 -19.77 3.26
CA SER A 15 11.07 -18.98 2.40
C SER A 15 11.58 -17.54 2.35
N ALA A 16 12.63 -17.31 1.55
CA ALA A 16 12.80 -16.00 0.94
C ALA A 16 11.62 -15.86 -0.01
N HIS A 17 10.53 -15.30 0.52
CA HIS A 17 9.35 -14.92 -0.24
C HIS A 17 9.76 -13.77 -1.17
N GLN A 18 10.50 -14.08 -2.24
CA GLN A 18 10.77 -13.13 -3.29
C GLN A 18 9.56 -13.11 -4.21
N THR A 19 8.54 -12.38 -3.77
CA THR A 19 7.38 -12.02 -4.59
C THR A 19 7.75 -10.91 -5.56
N LEU A 20 7.19 -10.97 -6.76
CA LEU A 20 7.51 -10.06 -7.86
C LEU A 20 6.85 -8.70 -7.62
N SER A 21 7.24 -7.69 -8.38
CA SER A 21 6.52 -6.40 -8.36
C SER A 21 5.06 -6.62 -8.81
N GLY A 22 4.08 -6.33 -7.96
CA GLY A 22 2.66 -6.31 -8.32
C GLY A 22 1.82 -7.46 -7.78
N ASP A 23 2.27 -8.12 -6.70
CA ASP A 23 1.45 -9.11 -6.01
C ASP A 23 0.25 -8.47 -5.31
N ILE A 24 -0.83 -9.25 -5.18
CA ILE A 24 -2.12 -8.76 -4.70
C ILE A 24 -2.44 -9.40 -3.35
N PHE A 25 -2.81 -8.57 -2.36
CA PHE A 25 -3.36 -8.98 -1.08
C PHE A 25 -4.73 -8.29 -0.88
N GLY A 26 -5.81 -9.04 -1.13
CA GLY A 26 -7.15 -8.45 -1.20
C GLY A 26 -7.22 -7.43 -2.33
N ASP A 27 -7.46 -6.17 -1.97
CA ASP A 27 -7.57 -5.05 -2.91
C ASP A 27 -6.23 -4.30 -3.12
N TRP A 28 -5.18 -4.70 -2.41
CA TRP A 28 -3.90 -4.01 -2.40
C TRP A 28 -2.90 -4.67 -3.34
N THR A 29 -2.26 -3.87 -4.18
CA THR A 29 -1.04 -4.28 -4.89
C THR A 29 0.17 -3.85 -4.10
N TYR A 30 1.17 -4.73 -4.02
CA TYR A 30 2.40 -4.48 -3.28
C TYR A 30 3.63 -5.08 -3.99
N SER A 31 4.81 -4.69 -3.52
CA SER A 31 6.09 -5.31 -3.88
C SER A 31 6.87 -5.64 -2.61
N VAL A 32 7.76 -6.63 -2.71
CA VAL A 32 8.62 -7.06 -1.60
C VAL A 32 10.08 -6.87 -1.99
N SER A 33 10.83 -6.21 -1.10
CA SER A 33 12.29 -6.12 -1.17
C SER A 33 12.85 -6.22 0.24
N ASP A 34 13.94 -6.95 0.44
CA ASP A 34 14.61 -7.09 1.75
C ASP A 34 13.64 -7.47 2.90
N ASN A 35 12.72 -8.41 2.61
CA ASN A 35 11.70 -8.88 3.55
C ASN A 35 10.78 -7.77 4.10
N GLN A 36 10.57 -6.72 3.31
CA GLN A 36 9.73 -5.58 3.63
C GLN A 36 8.77 -5.32 2.47
N ALA A 37 7.50 -5.11 2.80
CA ALA A 37 6.47 -4.83 1.81
C ALA A 37 6.30 -3.32 1.59
N THR A 38 6.16 -2.95 0.32
CA THR A 38 5.79 -1.62 -0.13
C THR A 38 4.44 -1.68 -0.83
N ILE A 39 3.47 -0.90 -0.37
CA ILE A 39 2.19 -0.74 -1.07
C ILE A 39 2.41 0.06 -2.34
N THR A 40 1.90 -0.42 -3.47
CA THR A 40 2.07 0.23 -4.78
C THR A 40 0.74 0.56 -5.45
N GLY A 41 -0.38 0.16 -4.86
CA GLY A 41 -1.70 0.48 -5.40
C GLY A 41 -2.85 -0.14 -4.64
N TYR A 42 -4.05 0.33 -4.96
CA TYR A 42 -5.32 -0.06 -4.39
C TYR A 42 -6.39 -0.06 -5.48
N SER A 43 -7.14 -1.15 -5.57
CA SER A 43 -8.23 -1.31 -6.55
C SER A 43 -9.56 -1.73 -5.90
N GLY A 44 -9.69 -1.49 -4.59
CA GLY A 44 -10.85 -1.91 -3.81
C GLY A 44 -12.01 -0.92 -3.81
N ALA A 45 -12.95 -1.16 -2.91
CA ALA A 45 -14.09 -0.28 -2.69
C ALA A 45 -13.68 1.09 -2.14
N GLY A 46 -14.52 2.10 -2.33
CA GLY A 46 -14.31 3.40 -1.68
C GLY A 46 -14.67 3.40 -0.19
N GLY A 47 -14.68 4.61 0.39
CA GLY A 47 -15.00 4.88 1.77
C GLY A 47 -13.75 4.99 2.63
N ALA A 48 -13.84 4.50 3.87
CA ALA A 48 -12.71 4.43 4.77
C ALA A 48 -11.84 3.22 4.43
N VAL A 49 -10.58 3.48 4.11
CA VAL A 49 -9.59 2.46 3.70
C VAL A 49 -8.48 2.37 4.73
N GLU A 50 -8.10 1.15 5.08
CA GLU A 50 -7.00 0.87 6.01
C GLU A 50 -5.88 0.11 5.30
N ILE A 51 -4.68 0.69 5.30
CA ILE A 51 -3.50 0.03 4.76
C ILE A 51 -3.15 -1.16 5.66
N PRO A 52 -2.97 -2.37 5.11
CA PRO A 52 -2.63 -3.54 5.92
C PRO A 52 -1.25 -3.35 6.56
N ALA A 53 -1.13 -3.65 7.85
CA ALA A 53 0.18 -3.65 8.52
C ALA A 53 1.07 -4.84 8.10
N VAL A 54 0.44 -5.92 7.63
CA VAL A 54 1.10 -7.17 7.20
C VAL A 54 0.40 -7.70 5.94
N VAL A 55 1.19 -8.06 4.93
CA VAL A 55 0.72 -8.74 3.71
C VAL A 55 1.51 -10.03 3.53
N ASN A 56 0.82 -11.17 3.44
CA ASN A 56 1.45 -12.49 3.29
C ASN A 56 2.62 -12.73 4.26
N GLU A 57 2.40 -12.45 5.55
CA GLU A 57 3.38 -12.58 6.65
C GLU A 57 4.57 -11.59 6.59
N ILE A 58 4.52 -10.60 5.70
CA ILE A 58 5.56 -9.58 5.53
C ILE A 58 5.04 -8.24 6.02
N SER A 59 5.83 -7.53 6.83
CA SER A 59 5.45 -6.22 7.36
C SER A 59 5.43 -5.15 6.26
N VAL A 60 4.35 -4.38 6.22
CA VAL A 60 4.23 -3.21 5.35
C VAL A 60 4.90 -2.02 6.03
N VAL A 61 6.03 -1.61 5.47
CA VAL A 61 6.87 -0.55 6.03
C VAL A 61 6.84 0.73 5.19
N LYS A 62 6.29 0.65 3.97
CA LYS A 62 6.34 1.75 3.02
C LYS A 62 5.05 1.88 2.22
N VAL A 63 4.61 3.12 2.03
CA VAL A 63 3.70 3.50 0.95
C VAL A 63 4.54 3.95 -0.24
N GLY A 64 4.31 3.36 -1.40
CA GLY A 64 5.06 3.60 -2.63
C GLY A 64 4.87 5.01 -3.21
N ASN A 65 5.57 5.29 -4.30
CA ASN A 65 5.46 6.57 -4.99
C ASN A 65 4.16 6.67 -5.80
N GLY A 66 3.70 7.89 -6.07
CA GLY A 66 2.47 8.21 -6.80
C GLY A 66 2.47 7.98 -8.31
N TRP A 67 3.43 7.24 -8.86
CA TRP A 67 3.45 6.89 -10.28
C TRP A 67 3.56 5.37 -10.46
N PRO A 68 2.44 4.65 -10.68
CA PRO A 68 1.05 5.15 -10.70
C PRO A 68 0.52 5.58 -9.31
N PRO A 69 -0.53 6.42 -9.22
CA PRO A 69 -1.09 6.83 -7.93
C PRO A 69 -1.60 5.63 -7.14
N ILE A 70 -1.43 5.64 -5.82
CA ILE A 70 -1.82 4.51 -4.96
C ILE A 70 -3.31 4.18 -5.14
N PHE A 71 -4.17 5.18 -5.26
CA PHE A 71 -5.61 4.99 -5.42
C PHE A 71 -6.11 5.03 -6.88
N GLY A 72 -5.19 5.07 -7.85
CA GLY A 72 -5.49 5.22 -9.27
C GLY A 72 -5.81 6.67 -9.67
N SER A 73 -5.64 6.98 -10.96
CA SER A 73 -5.97 8.29 -11.51
C SER A 73 -7.48 8.50 -11.52
N GLY A 74 -8.00 9.40 -10.68
CA GLY A 74 -9.43 9.68 -10.61
C GLY A 74 -10.17 8.94 -9.51
N ASN A 75 -9.48 8.55 -8.43
CA ASN A 75 -10.15 8.08 -7.24
C ASN A 75 -11.17 9.11 -6.74
N THR A 76 -12.44 8.72 -6.73
CA THR A 76 -13.58 9.55 -6.28
C THR A 76 -14.33 8.96 -5.11
N THR A 77 -13.90 7.78 -4.65
CA THR A 77 -14.69 6.97 -3.75
C THR A 77 -14.02 6.81 -2.39
N VAL A 78 -12.69 6.87 -2.28
CA VAL A 78 -11.98 6.81 -1.00
C VAL A 78 -12.14 8.14 -0.28
N THR A 79 -12.62 8.08 0.96
CA THR A 79 -12.94 9.25 1.78
C THR A 79 -11.99 9.42 2.96
N SER A 80 -11.39 8.33 3.45
CA SER A 80 -10.37 8.40 4.51
C SER A 80 -9.37 7.26 4.39
N VAL A 81 -8.15 7.51 4.84
CA VAL A 81 -7.05 6.54 4.78
C VAL A 81 -6.39 6.42 6.15
N THR A 82 -6.26 5.20 6.65
CA THR A 82 -5.48 4.89 7.85
C THR A 82 -4.17 4.23 7.45
N ILE A 83 -3.06 4.85 7.81
CA ILE A 83 -1.70 4.33 7.64
C ILE A 83 -1.26 3.73 8.98
N PRO A 84 -0.95 2.41 9.07
CA PRO A 84 -0.65 1.77 10.34
C PRO A 84 0.75 2.14 10.86
N ASP A 85 0.96 1.93 12.16
CA ASP A 85 2.25 2.17 12.85
C ASP A 85 3.42 1.32 12.32
N SER A 86 3.19 0.31 11.49
CA SER A 86 4.27 -0.45 10.84
C SER A 86 4.95 0.34 9.72
N VAL A 87 4.26 1.34 9.15
CA VAL A 87 4.77 2.16 8.06
C VAL A 87 5.76 3.17 8.62
N THR A 88 6.95 3.22 8.02
CA THR A 88 8.02 4.14 8.38
C THR A 88 8.27 5.19 7.31
N SER A 89 7.80 4.96 6.08
CA SER A 89 8.01 5.88 4.96
C SER A 89 6.82 6.00 4.01
N ILE A 90 6.58 7.20 3.52
CA ILE A 90 5.58 7.53 2.49
C ILE A 90 6.33 8.07 1.27
N GLY A 91 6.10 7.50 0.09
CA GLY A 91 6.76 7.87 -1.15
C GLY A 91 6.37 9.25 -1.68
N SER A 92 7.16 9.76 -2.63
CA SER A 92 6.84 10.99 -3.35
C SER A 92 5.55 10.82 -4.13
N ASP A 93 4.71 11.84 -4.15
CA ASP A 93 3.42 11.86 -4.83
C ASP A 93 2.44 10.74 -4.39
N ALA A 94 2.69 10.01 -3.29
CA ALA A 94 1.94 8.82 -2.91
C ALA A 94 0.41 8.99 -2.92
N PHE A 95 -0.06 10.15 -2.44
CA PHE A 95 -1.46 10.54 -2.41
C PHE A 95 -1.77 11.71 -3.35
N TYR A 96 -0.88 12.04 -4.29
CA TYR A 96 -1.06 13.14 -5.24
C TYR A 96 -2.46 13.15 -5.87
N ASN A 97 -3.14 14.29 -5.74
CA ASN A 97 -4.45 14.56 -6.33
C ASN A 97 -5.59 13.64 -5.83
N CYS A 98 -5.48 13.15 -4.58
CA CYS A 98 -6.53 12.46 -3.83
C CYS A 98 -7.56 13.45 -3.25
N THR A 99 -8.20 14.23 -4.12
CA THR A 99 -9.12 15.33 -3.77
C THR A 99 -10.40 14.93 -3.01
N ASN A 100 -10.74 13.63 -2.99
CA ASN A 100 -11.93 13.10 -2.30
C ASN A 100 -11.62 12.56 -0.90
N VAL A 101 -10.35 12.40 -0.56
CA VAL A 101 -9.92 11.95 0.76
C VAL A 101 -10.00 13.13 1.72
N ALA A 102 -10.92 13.07 2.67
CA ALA A 102 -11.14 14.11 3.66
C ALA A 102 -10.11 14.04 4.81
N SER A 103 -9.67 12.83 5.16
CA SER A 103 -8.75 12.63 6.30
C SER A 103 -7.75 11.51 6.05
N ILE A 104 -6.49 11.76 6.40
CA ILE A 104 -5.46 10.72 6.47
C ILE A 104 -4.94 10.66 7.90
N THR A 105 -5.09 9.49 8.52
CA THR A 105 -4.50 9.19 9.83
C THR A 105 -3.16 8.52 9.59
N ILE A 106 -2.08 9.17 10.06
CA ILE A 106 -0.70 8.68 9.90
C ILE A 106 -0.26 7.99 11.18
N GLY A 107 0.19 6.74 11.07
CA GLY A 107 0.78 6.01 12.18
C GLY A 107 2.04 6.67 12.74
N ASN A 108 2.31 6.42 14.01
CA ASN A 108 3.32 7.12 14.81
C ASN A 108 4.78 6.84 14.37
N SER A 109 5.01 5.81 13.57
CA SER A 109 6.35 5.39 13.16
C SER A 109 6.81 6.01 11.83
N VAL A 110 5.97 6.81 11.16
CA VAL A 110 6.35 7.47 9.90
C VAL A 110 7.42 8.51 10.18
N THR A 111 8.61 8.30 9.65
CA THR A 111 9.78 9.18 9.82
C THR A 111 10.20 9.86 8.53
N SER A 112 9.66 9.43 7.39
CA SER A 112 9.97 9.99 6.07
C SER A 112 8.72 10.14 5.22
N ILE A 113 8.55 11.33 4.65
CA ILE A 113 7.46 11.67 3.72
C ILE A 113 8.12 12.28 2.49
N GLY A 114 7.87 11.69 1.32
CA GLY A 114 8.43 12.14 0.06
C GLY A 114 7.84 13.47 -0.42
N ASP A 115 8.55 14.11 -1.33
CA ASP A 115 8.09 15.35 -1.96
C ASP A 115 6.71 15.18 -2.58
N TYR A 116 5.86 16.20 -2.39
CA TYR A 116 4.50 16.25 -2.96
C TYR A 116 3.60 15.06 -2.58
N ALA A 117 3.94 14.28 -1.54
CA ALA A 117 3.16 13.11 -1.11
C ALA A 117 1.67 13.41 -0.91
N PHE A 118 1.32 14.63 -0.50
CA PHE A 118 -0.05 15.10 -0.28
C PHE A 118 -0.41 16.33 -1.14
N PHE A 119 0.24 16.49 -2.30
CA PHE A 119 0.03 17.68 -3.13
C PHE A 119 -1.33 17.63 -3.85
N ASN A 120 -2.02 18.78 -3.83
CA ASN A 120 -3.37 18.94 -4.39
C ASN A 120 -4.43 18.07 -3.71
N ASP A 121 -4.20 17.71 -2.44
CA ASP A 121 -5.18 17.03 -1.60
C ASP A 121 -5.94 18.03 -0.73
N THR A 122 -7.18 17.70 -0.35
CA THR A 122 -8.01 18.45 0.60
C THR A 122 -7.91 17.88 2.02
N VAL A 123 -6.88 17.05 2.25
CA VAL A 123 -6.71 16.20 3.42
C VAL A 123 -6.40 17.00 4.68
N GLU A 124 -7.14 16.69 5.75
CA GLU A 124 -6.69 16.94 7.12
C GLU A 124 -5.74 15.82 7.56
N LEU A 125 -4.50 16.18 7.88
CA LEU A 125 -3.48 15.26 8.38
C LEU A 125 -3.62 15.12 9.90
N ASN A 126 -3.98 13.92 10.36
CA ASN A 126 -4.11 13.60 11.77
C ASN A 126 -3.03 12.59 12.18
N GLN A 127 -2.40 12.83 13.33
CA GLN A 127 -1.47 11.92 14.00
C GLN A 127 -2.08 11.43 15.30
#